data_AF-A0A838TG39-F1
#
_entry.id   AF-A0A838TG39-F1
#
_cell.length_a   1.000
_cell.length_b   1.000
_cell.length_c   1.000
_cell.angle_alpha   90.00
_cell.angle_beta   90.00
_cell.angle_gamma   90.00
#
_symmetry.space_group_name_H-M   'P 1'
#
loop_
_entity.id
_entity.type
_entity.pdbx_description
1 polymer ?
#
loop_
_entity_poly.entity_id
_entity_poly.type
_entity_poly.pdbx_seq_one_letter_code
_entity_poly.pdbx_strand_id
1 'polypeptide(L)'
;MPNTEESLWEKTSVQNMFRYVPSGTYYARFRAGGKVVRQSLDTSVFSVAKQRLPDKMREHRAKVQSVTAFANGKMNVGDAAAVYLQKVKANVSLKPRSKDYREMMIDFIRRSWPALMDTDVRKVTGGECENWLLR
;
A
#
# COMPACT_ATOMS: atom_id res chain seq x y z
N MET A 1 -10.25 -38.16 26.78
CA MET A 1 -10.31 -36.72 26.49
C MET A 1 -9.16 -36.38 25.55
N PRO A 2 -9.33 -36.30 24.22
CA PRO A 2 -8.21 -35.92 23.37
C PRO A 2 -8.17 -34.38 23.25
N ASN A 3 -7.16 -33.81 23.92
CA ASN A 3 -6.74 -32.43 23.76
C ASN A 3 -6.12 -32.27 22.37
N THR A 4 -6.89 -31.76 21.42
CA THR A 4 -6.37 -31.35 20.11
C THR A 4 -6.49 -29.84 20.09
N GLU A 5 -5.36 -29.13 20.20
CA GLU A 5 -5.34 -27.72 19.83
C GLU A 5 -5.67 -27.64 18.34
N GLU A 6 -6.95 -27.51 18.01
CA GLU A 6 -7.40 -27.33 16.64
C GLU A 6 -6.65 -26.14 16.06
N SER A 7 -5.84 -26.40 15.03
CA SER A 7 -5.06 -25.36 14.39
C SER A 7 -6.02 -24.29 13.88
N LEU A 8 -5.96 -23.09 14.44
CA LEU A 8 -6.83 -21.96 14.09
C LEU A 8 -6.73 -21.55 12.61
N TRP A 9 -5.80 -22.13 11.86
CA TRP A 9 -5.48 -21.82 10.47
C TRP A 9 -5.63 -23.06 9.58
N GLU A 10 -6.58 -22.98 8.66
CA GLU A 10 -6.80 -23.98 7.63
C GLU A 10 -6.05 -23.59 6.35
N LYS A 11 -5.31 -24.55 5.77
CA LYS A 11 -4.62 -24.37 4.48
C LYS A 11 -5.64 -24.46 3.36
N THR A 12 -5.52 -23.60 2.35
CA THR A 12 -6.35 -23.67 1.15
C THR A 12 -5.59 -24.25 -0.04
N SER A 13 -6.30 -24.61 -1.11
CA SER A 13 -5.70 -25.05 -2.38
C SER A 13 -4.97 -23.93 -3.14
N VAL A 14 -5.15 -22.67 -2.73
CA VAL A 14 -4.50 -21.51 -3.36
C VAL A 14 -3.26 -21.13 -2.56
N GLN A 15 -2.12 -20.98 -3.24
CA GLN A 15 -0.86 -20.62 -2.61
C GLN A 15 -0.98 -19.27 -1.89
N ASN A 16 -0.32 -19.14 -0.74
CA ASN A 16 -0.34 -17.93 0.10
C ASN A 16 -1.71 -17.55 0.66
N MET A 17 -2.74 -18.39 0.53
CA MET A 17 -4.09 -18.14 1.06
C MET A 17 -4.43 -19.13 2.18
N PHE A 18 -4.87 -18.61 3.30
CA PHE A 18 -5.19 -19.36 4.51
C PHE A 18 -6.54 -18.92 5.05
N ARG A 19 -7.30 -19.82 5.66
CA ARG A 19 -8.58 -19.49 6.30
C ARG A 19 -8.41 -19.53 7.81
N TYR A 20 -8.91 -18.50 8.48
CA TYR A 20 -8.98 -18.49 9.94
C TYR A 20 -10.26 -19.21 10.38
N VAL A 21 -10.13 -20.35 11.05
CA VAL A 21 -11.26 -21.24 11.37
C VAL A 21 -12.33 -20.54 12.24
N PRO A 22 -11.97 -19.79 13.31
CA PRO A 22 -12.98 -19.17 14.18
C PRO A 22 -13.86 -18.11 13.49
N SER A 23 -13.33 -17.36 12.52
CA SER A 23 -14.11 -16.32 11.81
C SER A 23 -14.51 -16.71 10.40
N GLY A 24 -13.95 -17.79 9.86
CA GLY A 24 -14.08 -18.19 8.46
C GLY A 24 -13.40 -17.24 7.45
N THR A 25 -12.73 -16.17 7.90
CA THR A 25 -12.15 -15.14 7.02
C THR A 25 -10.86 -15.63 6.36
N TYR A 26 -10.67 -15.30 5.09
CA TYR A 26 -9.45 -15.61 4.36
C TYR A 26 -8.37 -14.54 4.56
N TYR A 27 -7.13 -15.00 4.63
CA TYR A 27 -5.92 -14.21 4.81
C TYR A 27 -4.87 -14.57 3.75
N ALA A 28 -4.18 -13.54 3.27
CA ALA A 28 -2.94 -13.68 2.53
C ALA A 28 -1.75 -13.82 3.49
N ARG A 29 -0.89 -14.80 3.27
CA ARG A 29 0.39 -14.98 3.98
C ARG A 29 1.52 -15.10 2.97
N PHE A 30 2.35 -14.08 2.85
CA PHE A 30 3.44 -14.01 1.88
C PHE A 30 4.65 -13.25 2.45
N ARG A 31 5.81 -13.36 1.79
CA ARG A 31 7.00 -12.57 2.14
C ARG A 31 7.09 -11.30 1.29
N ALA A 32 7.34 -10.16 1.93
CA ALA A 32 7.65 -8.89 1.27
C ALA A 32 8.64 -8.09 2.15
N GLY A 33 9.71 -7.57 1.54
CA GLY A 33 10.71 -6.76 2.27
C GLY A 33 11.42 -7.53 3.38
N GLY A 34 11.70 -8.82 3.16
CA GLY A 34 12.36 -9.70 4.14
C GLY A 34 11.47 -10.15 5.32
N LYS A 35 10.23 -9.65 5.44
CA LYS A 35 9.30 -10.01 6.53
C LYS A 35 8.13 -10.87 6.02
N VAL A 36 7.61 -11.73 6.90
CA VAL A 36 6.38 -12.49 6.65
C VAL A 36 5.19 -11.59 6.98
N VAL A 37 4.38 -11.30 5.96
CA VAL A 37 3.18 -10.47 6.05
C VAL A 37 1.96 -11.38 6.16
N ARG A 38 1.07 -11.08 7.09
CA ARG A 38 -0.27 -11.68 7.21
C ARG A 38 -1.31 -10.58 7.03
N GLN A 39 -2.12 -10.66 5.99
CA GLN A 39 -3.10 -9.62 5.64
C GLN A 39 -4.47 -10.21 5.38
N SER A 40 -5.52 -9.62 5.95
CA SER A 40 -6.91 -10.02 5.72
C SER A 40 -7.33 -9.76 4.27
N LEU A 41 -8.10 -10.68 3.69
CA LEU A 41 -8.80 -10.50 2.41
C LEU A 41 -10.23 -9.98 2.60
N ASP A 42 -10.63 -9.76 3.86
CA ASP A 42 -11.88 -9.14 4.27
C ASP A 42 -13.13 -9.86 3.72
N THR A 43 -13.03 -11.19 3.61
CA THR A 43 -14.12 -12.05 3.13
C THR A 43 -13.99 -13.49 3.64
N SER A 44 -15.12 -14.16 3.83
CA SER A 44 -15.25 -15.59 4.12
C SER A 44 -15.63 -16.42 2.89
N VAL A 45 -15.77 -15.78 1.71
CA VAL A 45 -16.14 -16.45 0.45
C VAL A 45 -14.89 -16.76 -0.36
N PHE A 46 -14.71 -18.03 -0.72
CA PHE A 46 -13.49 -18.53 -1.37
C PHE A 46 -13.20 -17.87 -2.73
N SER A 47 -14.22 -17.72 -3.59
CA SER A 47 -14.07 -17.11 -4.92
C SER A 47 -13.63 -15.65 -4.83
N VAL A 48 -14.25 -14.89 -3.93
CA VAL A 48 -13.92 -13.48 -3.66
C VAL A 48 -12.51 -13.35 -3.08
N ALA A 49 -12.13 -14.24 -2.15
CA ALA A 49 -10.79 -14.27 -1.58
C ALA A 49 -9.73 -14.52 -2.66
N LYS A 50 -9.95 -15.50 -3.53
CA LYS A 50 -9.06 -15.84 -4.65
C LYS A 50 -8.85 -14.65 -5.58
N GLN A 51 -9.91 -13.87 -5.85
CA GLN A 51 -9.81 -12.67 -6.69
C GLN A 51 -9.06 -11.51 -6.01
N ARG A 52 -9.29 -11.27 -4.71
CA ARG A 52 -8.64 -10.17 -3.95
C ARG A 52 -7.18 -10.42 -3.60
N LEU A 53 -6.77 -11.68 -3.56
CA LEU A 53 -5.40 -12.09 -3.20
C LEU A 53 -4.30 -11.39 -4.01
N PRO A 54 -4.29 -11.44 -5.36
CA PRO A 54 -3.25 -10.78 -6.16
C PRO A 54 -3.22 -9.26 -5.94
N ASP A 55 -4.38 -8.62 -5.80
CA ASP A 55 -4.46 -7.18 -5.58
C ASP A 55 -3.86 -6.77 -4.24
N LYS A 56 -4.25 -7.42 -3.14
CA LYS A 56 -3.68 -7.16 -1.81
C LYS A 56 -2.17 -7.41 -1.76
N MET A 57 -1.70 -8.49 -2.40
CA MET A 57 -0.26 -8.78 -2.47
C MET A 57 0.50 -7.72 -3.27
N ARG A 58 -0.04 -7.27 -4.40
CA ARG A 58 0.54 -6.21 -5.23
C ARG A 58 0.61 -4.89 -4.48
N GLU A 59 -0.48 -4.47 -3.84
CA GLU A 59 -0.54 -3.26 -3.02
C GLU A 59 0.52 -3.27 -1.92
N HIS A 60 0.66 -4.38 -1.20
CA HIS A 60 1.63 -4.48 -0.12
C HIS A 60 3.08 -4.49 -0.65
N ARG A 61 3.35 -5.19 -1.75
CA ARG A 61 4.67 -5.20 -2.38
C ARG A 61 5.05 -3.81 -2.87
N ALA A 62 4.13 -3.08 -3.51
CA ALA A 62 4.35 -1.71 -3.95
C ALA A 62 4.71 -0.79 -2.77
N LYS A 63 3.97 -0.88 -1.65
CA LYS A 63 4.30 -0.11 -0.44
C LYS A 63 5.67 -0.44 0.14
N VAL A 64 6.06 -1.70 0.16
CA VAL A 64 7.38 -2.10 0.65
C VAL A 64 8.49 -1.61 -0.29
N GLN A 65 8.25 -1.67 -1.60
CA GLN A 65 9.20 -1.18 -2.61
C GLN A 65 9.41 0.32 -2.49
N SER A 66 8.35 1.12 -2.35
CA SER A 66 8.47 2.58 -2.18
C SER A 66 9.23 2.95 -0.90
N VAL A 67 8.97 2.27 0.22
CA VAL A 67 9.72 2.46 1.48
C VAL A 67 11.19 2.03 1.34
N THR A 68 11.46 0.97 0.57
CA THR A 68 12.84 0.51 0.32
C THR A 68 13.57 1.46 -0.63
N ALA A 69 12.89 1.99 -1.65
CA ALA A 69 13.43 2.98 -2.57
C ALA A 69 13.78 4.29 -1.84
N PHE A 70 12.98 4.69 -0.86
CA PHE A 70 13.32 5.76 0.09
C PHE A 70 14.63 5.49 0.83
N ALA A 71 14.79 4.30 1.41
CA ALA A 71 16.00 3.93 2.14
C ALA A 71 17.26 3.85 1.25
N ASN A 72 17.10 3.46 -0.01
CA ASN A 72 18.20 3.30 -0.98
C ASN A 72 18.47 4.56 -1.83
N GLY A 73 17.77 5.67 -1.56
CA GLY A 73 17.94 6.93 -2.28
C GLY A 73 17.49 6.89 -3.75
N LYS A 74 16.63 5.95 -4.16
CA LYS A 74 16.08 5.84 -5.54
C LYS A 74 14.58 6.18 -5.60
N MET A 75 14.10 7.01 -4.68
CA MET A 75 12.69 7.35 -4.58
C MET A 75 12.30 8.35 -5.68
N ASN A 76 11.26 8.04 -6.44
CA ASN A 76 10.63 9.01 -7.34
C ASN A 76 9.60 9.89 -6.58
N VAL A 77 9.14 10.98 -7.19
CA VAL A 77 8.18 11.89 -6.53
C VAL A 77 6.85 11.17 -6.26
N GLY A 78 6.43 10.24 -7.12
CA GLY A 78 5.21 9.47 -6.92
C GLY A 78 5.23 8.61 -5.65
N ASP A 79 6.35 7.94 -5.38
CA ASP A 79 6.63 7.17 -4.18
C ASP A 79 6.61 8.08 -2.94
N ALA A 80 7.28 9.24 -3.04
CA ALA A 80 7.31 10.23 -1.96
C ALA A 80 5.91 10.76 -1.65
N ALA A 81 5.11 11.06 -2.67
CA ALA A 81 3.73 11.51 -2.55
C ALA A 81 2.84 10.44 -1.91
N ALA A 82 3.01 9.17 -2.27
CA ALA A 82 2.27 8.06 -1.66
C ALA A 82 2.58 7.92 -0.16
N VAL A 83 3.86 7.97 0.22
CA VAL A 83 4.29 7.95 1.63
C VAL A 83 3.74 9.16 2.39
N TYR A 84 3.80 10.35 1.78
CA TYR A 84 3.24 11.58 2.36
C TYR A 84 1.74 11.45 2.63
N LEU A 85 0.95 11.02 1.63
CA LEU A 85 -0.49 10.85 1.79
C LEU A 85 -0.84 9.80 2.85
N GLN A 86 -0.06 8.72 2.97
CA GLN A 86 -0.24 7.74 4.04
C GLN A 86 -0.02 8.37 5.41
N LYS A 87 1.02 9.20 5.58
CA LYS A 87 1.26 9.95 6.82
C LYS A 87 0.13 10.94 7.13
N VAL A 88 -0.38 11.65 6.13
CA VAL A 88 -1.51 12.58 6.26
C VAL A 88 -2.77 11.85 6.73
N LYS A 89 -3.08 10.70 6.13
CA LYS A 89 -4.24 9.86 6.52
C LYS A 89 -4.14 9.39 7.96
N ALA A 90 -2.96 8.89 8.35
CA ALA A 90 -2.70 8.37 9.69
C ALA A 90 -2.62 9.46 10.77
N ASN A 91 -2.39 10.72 10.40
CA ASN A 91 -2.23 11.80 11.37
C ASN A 91 -3.56 12.15 12.06
N VAL A 92 -3.64 11.88 13.37
CA VAL A 92 -4.83 12.15 14.19
C VAL A 92 -5.04 13.62 14.53
N SER A 93 -4.00 14.46 14.45
CA SER A 93 -4.11 15.89 14.75
C SER A 93 -4.68 16.72 13.59
N LEU A 94 -4.76 16.14 12.39
CA LEU A 94 -5.33 16.81 11.22
C LEU A 94 -6.84 16.59 11.16
N LYS A 95 -7.58 17.70 11.03
CA LYS A 95 -9.02 17.68 10.72
C LYS A 95 -9.28 16.94 9.40
N PRO A 96 -10.44 16.26 9.23
CA PRO A 96 -10.78 15.54 8.00
C PRO A 96 -10.61 16.40 6.73
N ARG A 97 -11.19 17.60 6.70
CA ARG A 97 -11.08 18.54 5.57
C ARG A 97 -9.63 18.89 5.21
N SER A 98 -8.74 18.96 6.22
CA SER A 98 -7.32 19.24 6.00
C SER A 98 -6.58 18.07 5.35
N LYS A 99 -7.05 16.83 5.55
CA LYS A 99 -6.54 15.64 4.87
C LYS A 99 -7.03 15.63 3.42
N ASP A 100 -8.32 15.86 3.21
CA ASP A 100 -8.93 15.93 1.88
C ASP A 100 -8.25 16.98 1.01
N TYR A 101 -7.99 18.17 1.56
CA TYR A 101 -7.26 19.22 0.85
C TYR A 101 -5.89 18.77 0.35
N ARG A 102 -5.11 18.09 1.19
CA ARG A 102 -3.78 17.59 0.83
C ARG A 102 -3.86 16.49 -0.22
N GLU A 103 -4.86 15.61 -0.14
CA GLU A 103 -5.12 14.60 -1.18
C GLU A 103 -5.46 15.24 -2.51
N MET A 104 -6.34 16.24 -2.52
CA MET A 104 -6.70 17.00 -3.73
C MET A 104 -5.49 17.71 -4.34
N MET A 105 -4.62 18.33 -3.53
CA MET A 105 -3.41 19.00 -4.05
C MET A 105 -2.43 18.03 -4.71
N ILE A 106 -2.22 16.85 -4.12
CA ILE A 106 -1.38 15.81 -4.74
C ILE A 106 -2.01 15.29 -6.04
N ASP A 107 -3.33 15.10 -6.07
CA ASP A 107 -4.04 14.69 -7.29
C ASP A 107 -3.94 15.75 -8.39
N PHE A 108 -4.07 17.04 -8.03
CA PHE A 108 -3.89 18.15 -8.95
C PHE A 108 -2.48 18.19 -9.55
N ILE A 109 -1.44 18.07 -8.71
CA ILE A 109 -0.04 18.03 -9.19
C ILE A 109 0.17 16.84 -10.11
N ARG A 110 -0.37 15.66 -9.77
CA ARG A 110 -0.28 14.46 -10.61
C ARG A 110 -0.92 14.68 -11.99
N ARG A 111 -2.06 15.35 -12.06
CA ARG A 111 -2.78 15.60 -13.33
C ARG A 111 -2.11 16.66 -14.19
N SER A 112 -1.65 17.74 -13.58
CA SER A 112 -1.03 18.88 -14.28
C SER A 112 0.45 18.63 -14.62
N TRP A 113 1.12 17.74 -13.90
CA TRP A 113 2.51 17.36 -14.14
C TRP A 113 2.75 15.85 -13.93
N PRO A 114 2.22 14.99 -14.82
CA PRO A 114 2.30 13.54 -14.66
C PRO A 114 3.75 13.03 -14.69
N ALA A 115 4.60 13.59 -15.56
CA ALA A 115 6.00 13.21 -15.68
C ALA A 115 6.81 13.43 -14.39
N LEU A 116 6.39 14.35 -13.51
CA LEU A 116 7.04 14.57 -12.22
C LEU A 116 7.02 13.31 -11.36
N MET A 117 5.94 12.51 -11.44
CA MET A 117 5.76 11.34 -10.58
C MET A 117 6.85 10.28 -10.78
N ASP A 118 7.39 10.19 -11.99
CA ASP A 118 8.46 9.25 -12.36
C ASP A 118 9.87 9.82 -12.12
N THR A 119 9.99 11.12 -11.83
CA THR A 119 11.26 11.79 -11.59
C THR A 119 11.83 11.41 -10.22
N ASP A 120 13.12 11.07 -10.15
CA ASP A 120 13.86 10.90 -8.90
C ASP A 120 13.79 12.22 -8.11
N VAL A 121 13.41 12.16 -6.83
CA VAL A 121 13.22 13.36 -5.99
C VAL A 121 14.44 14.28 -5.99
N ARG A 122 15.65 13.73 -6.11
CA ARG A 122 16.91 14.51 -6.11
C ARG A 122 17.14 15.28 -7.40
N LYS A 123 16.42 14.93 -8.47
CA LYS A 123 16.52 15.58 -9.78
C LYS A 123 15.51 16.69 -9.98
N VAL A 124 14.53 16.82 -9.08
CA VAL A 124 13.54 17.90 -9.16
C VAL A 124 14.23 19.22 -8.84
N THR A 125 14.21 20.14 -9.79
CA THR A 125 14.86 21.45 -9.66
C THR A 125 13.84 22.58 -9.43
N GLY A 126 14.28 23.69 -8.84
CA GLY A 126 13.43 24.88 -8.65
C GLY A 126 12.92 25.46 -9.97
N GLY A 127 13.76 25.48 -11.01
CA GLY A 127 13.37 25.97 -12.34
C GLY A 127 12.28 25.12 -13.00
N GLU A 128 12.27 23.80 -12.80
CA GLU A 128 11.17 22.94 -13.26
C GLU A 128 9.86 23.26 -12.53
N CYS A 129 9.92 23.54 -11.23
CA CYS A 129 8.74 23.96 -10.46
C CYS A 129 8.19 25.31 -10.95
N GLU A 130 9.05 26.30 -11.20
CA GLU A 130 8.66 27.60 -11.76
C GLU A 130 8.04 27.45 -13.16
N ASN A 131 8.67 26.65 -14.03
CA ASN A 131 8.14 26.36 -15.36
C ASN A 131 6.77 25.67 -15.32
N TRP A 132 6.50 24.85 -14.31
CA TRP A 132 5.18 24.25 -14.12
C TRP A 132 4.14 25.29 -13.64
N LEU A 133 4.51 26.21 -12.76
CA LEU A 133 3.62 27.28 -12.27
C LEU A 133 3.18 28.26 -13.37
N LEU A 134 3.97 28.39 -14.43
CA LEU A 134 3.66 29.26 -15.58
C LEU A 134 2.75 28.63 -16.64
N ARG A 135 2.36 27.36 -16.47
CA ARG A 135 1.45 26.63 -17.39
C ARG A 135 -0.01 26.75 -16.98
#